data_AF-S3BZF9-F1
#
_entry.id   AF-S3BZF9-F1
#
_cell.length_a   1.000
_cell.length_b   1.000
_cell.length_c   1.000
_cell.angle_alpha   90.00
_cell.angle_beta   90.00
_cell.angle_gamma   90.00
#
_symmetry.space_group_name_H-M   'P 1'
#
loop_
_entity.id
_entity.type
_entity.pdbx_description
1 polymer ?
#
loop_
_entity_poly.entity_id
_entity_poly.type
_entity_poly.pdbx_seq_one_letter_code
_entity_poly.pdbx_strand_id
1 'polypeptide(L)'
;MTEFHAPGWHGEERTPVVDGKYIDRATGDVKTLKTADVRDDDDVAQEYMGPPSVDVFVMSIHDATSSCAFRAARAFTMEVLLANIMKIVAERGLALDSVVATTYSIRVILADDKLTPDSFSDVALAFVNDVFE
;
A
#
# COMPACT_ATOMS: atom_id res chain seq x y z
N MET A 1 -25.67 5.94 21.90
CA MET A 1 -24.31 5.93 21.31
C MET A 1 -24.41 5.08 20.06
N THR A 2 -24.09 5.64 18.90
CA THR A 2 -24.02 4.87 17.66
C THR A 2 -22.63 4.24 17.60
N GLU A 3 -22.55 2.91 17.59
CA GLU A 3 -21.30 2.18 17.52
C GLU A 3 -20.80 2.18 16.06
N PHE A 4 -19.54 2.56 15.85
CA PHE A 4 -18.95 2.60 14.50
C PHE A 4 -18.42 1.20 14.16
N HIS A 5 -19.12 0.51 13.27
CA HIS A 5 -18.64 -0.76 12.69
C HIS A 5 -17.87 -0.46 11.41
N ALA A 6 -16.54 -0.39 11.52
CA ALA A 6 -15.70 -0.40 10.32
C ALA A 6 -15.92 -1.74 9.60
N PRO A 7 -16.22 -1.74 8.29
CA PRO A 7 -16.36 -2.99 7.55
C PRO A 7 -15.03 -3.76 7.61
N GLY A 8 -15.11 -5.06 7.88
CA GLY A 8 -13.96 -5.94 7.81
C GLY A 8 -13.43 -6.03 6.37
N TRP A 9 -12.20 -6.49 6.20
CA TRP A 9 -11.57 -6.65 4.89
C TRP A 9 -10.78 -7.94 4.82
N HIS A 10 -11.01 -8.71 3.77
CA HIS A 10 -10.30 -9.96 3.53
C HIS A 10 -8.96 -9.66 2.87
N GLY A 11 -7.84 -10.00 3.53
CA GLY A 11 -6.49 -9.71 3.04
C GLY A 11 -6.20 -10.24 1.63
N GLU A 12 -6.38 -11.54 1.45
CA GLU A 12 -6.01 -12.25 0.21
C GLU A 12 -6.93 -11.92 -0.96
N GLU A 13 -8.24 -12.02 -0.74
CA GLU A 13 -9.26 -11.79 -1.77
C GLU A 13 -9.48 -10.31 -2.08
N ARG A 14 -8.92 -9.42 -1.24
CA ARG A 14 -8.97 -7.96 -1.39
C ARG A 14 -10.40 -7.46 -1.61
N THR A 15 -11.28 -7.86 -0.70
CA THR A 15 -12.71 -7.57 -0.76
C THR A 15 -13.25 -7.23 0.64
N PRO A 16 -14.34 -6.47 0.77
CA PRO A 16 -14.99 -6.26 2.05
C PRO A 16 -15.49 -7.59 2.66
N VAL A 17 -15.39 -7.68 3.98
CA VAL A 17 -16.05 -8.69 4.79
C VAL A 17 -17.31 -8.07 5.38
N VAL A 18 -18.46 -8.69 5.12
CA VAL A 18 -19.77 -8.28 5.62
C VAL A 18 -20.41 -9.49 6.28
N ASP A 19 -20.79 -9.36 7.56
CA ASP A 19 -21.36 -10.44 8.37
C ASP A 19 -20.52 -11.74 8.33
N GLY A 20 -19.19 -11.61 8.39
CA GLY A 20 -18.26 -12.73 8.32
C GLY A 20 -18.22 -13.42 6.96
N LYS A 21 -18.66 -12.77 5.88
CA LYS A 21 -18.65 -13.29 4.52
C LYS A 21 -17.94 -12.34 3.56
N TYR A 22 -17.39 -12.89 2.50
CA TYR A 22 -16.66 -12.15 1.48
C TYR A 22 -16.92 -12.76 0.10
N ILE A 23 -16.63 -12.01 -0.96
CA ILE A 23 -16.73 -12.49 -2.35
C ILE A 23 -15.37 -13.03 -2.78
N ASP A 24 -15.30 -14.31 -3.15
CA ASP A 24 -14.15 -14.88 -3.86
C ASP A 24 -13.99 -14.16 -5.19
N ARG A 25 -12.84 -13.55 -5.43
CA ARG A 25 -12.62 -12.74 -6.63
C ARG A 25 -12.45 -13.58 -7.88
N ALA A 26 -11.94 -14.81 -7.74
CA ALA A 26 -11.70 -15.71 -8.86
C ALA A 26 -13.00 -16.36 -9.37
N THR A 27 -13.91 -16.73 -8.48
CA THR A 27 -15.15 -17.44 -8.82
C THR A 27 -16.39 -16.55 -8.78
N GLY A 28 -16.36 -15.45 -8.01
CA GLY A 28 -17.52 -14.60 -7.73
C GLY A 28 -18.44 -15.15 -6.65
N ASP A 29 -18.09 -16.28 -6.02
CA ASP A 29 -18.92 -16.92 -5.00
C ASP A 29 -18.79 -16.21 -3.64
N VAL A 30 -19.85 -16.26 -2.84
CA VAL A 30 -19.81 -15.78 -1.46
C VAL A 30 -19.23 -16.87 -0.56
N LYS A 31 -18.08 -16.59 0.06
CA LYS A 31 -17.42 -17.46 1.05
C LYS A 31 -17.60 -16.92 2.46
N THR A 32 -17.54 -17.80 3.45
CA THR A 32 -17.55 -17.43 4.87
C THR A 32 -16.11 -17.35 5.37
N LEU A 33 -15.79 -16.27 6.08
CA LEU A 33 -14.51 -16.09 6.75
C LEU A 33 -14.40 -17.16 7.85
N LYS A 34 -13.38 -18.00 7.77
CA LYS A 34 -13.07 -18.93 8.86
C LYS A 34 -12.36 -18.14 9.95
N THR A 35 -13.07 -17.73 10.99
CA THR A 35 -12.46 -17.07 12.15
C THR A 35 -11.50 -18.03 12.87
N ALA A 36 -10.44 -17.47 13.45
CA ALA A 36 -9.23 -18.12 13.98
C ALA A 36 -9.40 -19.17 15.12
N ASP A 37 -10.58 -19.77 15.31
CA ASP A 37 -10.79 -20.87 16.25
C ASP A 37 -10.39 -22.25 15.69
N VAL A 38 -9.90 -22.31 14.45
CA VAL A 38 -9.35 -23.53 13.85
C VAL A 38 -7.84 -23.37 13.69
N ARG A 39 -7.10 -23.83 14.71
CA ARG A 39 -5.72 -24.27 14.55
C ARG A 39 -5.75 -25.54 13.71
N ASP A 40 -5.45 -25.43 12.43
CA ASP A 40 -4.75 -26.45 11.65
C ASP A 40 -4.23 -25.80 10.37
N ASP A 41 -3.08 -26.28 9.92
CA ASP A 41 -2.13 -25.70 8.98
C ASP A 41 -2.70 -24.93 7.76
N ASP A 42 -1.99 -23.82 7.48
CA ASP A 42 -1.72 -23.17 6.18
C ASP A 42 -2.66 -22.16 5.49
N ASP A 43 -3.90 -21.86 5.89
CA ASP A 43 -4.67 -20.75 5.24
C ASP A 43 -5.73 -20.10 6.16
N VAL A 44 -5.29 -19.40 7.21
CA VAL A 44 -6.21 -18.59 8.04
C VAL A 44 -6.32 -17.19 7.43
N ALA A 45 -7.38 -16.99 6.64
CA ALA A 45 -7.75 -15.69 6.09
C ALA A 45 -7.78 -14.60 7.18
N GLN A 46 -6.89 -13.61 7.08
CA GLN A 46 -6.85 -12.48 8.01
C GLN A 46 -7.93 -11.45 7.64
N GLU A 47 -8.75 -11.11 8.63
CA GLU A 47 -9.67 -9.97 8.59
C GLU A 47 -8.97 -8.72 9.13
N TYR A 48 -9.00 -7.65 8.34
CA TYR A 48 -8.48 -6.33 8.71
C TYR A 48 -9.62 -5.35 8.90
N MET A 49 -9.43 -4.32 9.73
CA MET A 49 -10.38 -3.21 9.81
C MET A 49 -10.24 -2.33 8.55
N GLY A 50 -11.16 -2.49 7.59
CA GLY A 50 -11.15 -1.80 6.31
C GLY A 50 -10.04 -2.27 5.34
N PRO A 51 -10.08 -1.88 4.06
CA PRO A 51 -8.98 -2.16 3.15
C PRO A 51 -7.67 -1.64 3.75
N PRO A 52 -6.59 -2.44 3.82
CA PRO A 52 -5.35 -1.99 4.41
C PRO A 52 -4.91 -0.72 3.67
N SER A 53 -4.96 0.40 4.38
CA SER A 53 -4.44 1.65 3.86
C SER A 53 -2.95 1.69 4.17
N VAL A 54 -2.13 1.68 3.14
CA VAL A 54 -0.67 1.79 3.29
C VAL A 54 -0.29 3.26 3.25
N ASP A 55 0.41 3.70 4.28
CA ASP A 55 1.00 5.04 4.38
C ASP A 55 2.32 5.08 3.62
N VAL A 56 2.37 5.87 2.55
CA VAL A 56 3.58 6.08 1.74
C VAL A 56 4.20 7.42 2.13
N PHE A 57 5.47 7.40 2.50
CA PHE A 57 6.25 8.58 2.86
C PHE A 57 7.52 8.66 2.02
N VAL A 58 7.74 9.79 1.35
CA VAL A 58 8.86 10.01 0.43
C VAL A 58 9.64 11.24 0.88
N MET A 59 10.96 11.12 0.94
CA MET A 59 11.88 12.24 1.17
C MET A 59 13.07 12.15 0.22
N SER A 60 13.84 13.22 0.11
CA SER A 60 15.12 13.23 -0.61
C SER A 60 16.25 13.70 0.30
N ILE A 61 17.46 13.17 0.07
CA ILE A 61 18.67 13.53 0.85
C ILE A 61 19.58 14.54 0.17
N HIS A 62 19.36 14.88 -1.11
CA HIS A 62 20.19 15.86 -1.82
C HIS A 62 19.77 17.29 -1.53
N ASP A 63 20.74 18.20 -1.42
CA ASP A 63 20.55 19.60 -1.02
C ASP A 63 19.38 20.29 -1.75
N ALA A 64 19.28 20.12 -3.08
CA ALA A 64 18.25 20.74 -3.92
C ALA A 64 16.81 20.30 -3.58
N THR A 65 16.64 19.13 -2.96
CA THR A 65 15.35 18.53 -2.61
C THR A 65 15.27 18.09 -1.14
N SER A 66 16.24 18.47 -0.31
CA SER A 66 16.35 18.08 1.10
C SER A 66 15.16 18.56 1.96
N SER A 67 14.49 19.63 1.54
CA SER A 67 13.26 20.13 2.16
C SER A 67 11.99 19.47 1.61
N CYS A 68 12.09 18.65 0.56
CA CYS A 68 10.95 18.02 -0.07
C CYS A 68 10.53 16.77 0.72
N ALA A 69 9.26 16.73 1.10
CA ALA A 69 8.64 15.57 1.72
C ALA A 69 7.24 15.40 1.14
N PHE A 70 6.86 14.14 0.92
CA PHE A 70 5.53 13.77 0.46
C PHE A 70 4.99 12.65 1.34
N ARG A 71 3.69 12.72 1.64
CA ARG A 71 2.99 11.68 2.40
C ARG A 71 1.59 11.45 1.86
N ALA A 72 1.22 10.19 1.69
CA ALA A 72 -0.13 9.82 1.27
C ALA A 72 -0.51 8.44 1.77
N ALA A 73 -1.76 8.26 2.21
CA ALA A 73 -2.33 6.95 2.46
C ALA A 73 -3.11 6.46 1.24
N ARG A 74 -3.00 5.17 0.91
CA ARG A 74 -3.71 4.55 -0.21
C ARG A 74 -4.29 3.20 0.19
N ALA A 75 -5.53 2.94 -0.23
CA ALA A 75 -6.24 1.67 -0.01
C ALA A 75 -5.78 0.57 -0.99
N PHE A 76 -4.46 0.37 -1.06
CA PHE A 76 -3.82 -0.72 -1.81
C PHE A 76 -2.96 -1.52 -0.85
N THR A 77 -2.72 -2.79 -1.18
CA THR A 77 -1.78 -3.61 -0.40
C THR A 77 -0.36 -3.08 -0.56
N MET A 78 0.50 -3.40 0.40
CA MET A 78 1.89 -2.96 0.40
C MET A 78 2.61 -3.43 -0.87
N GLU A 79 2.39 -4.67 -1.29
CA GLU A 79 3.05 -5.28 -2.45
C GLU A 79 2.72 -4.54 -3.74
N VAL A 80 1.46 -4.11 -3.91
CA VAL A 80 1.02 -3.38 -5.09
C VAL A 80 1.67 -2.00 -5.17
N LEU A 81 1.68 -1.27 -4.04
CA LEU A 81 2.30 0.05 -4.00
C LEU A 81 3.81 -0.05 -4.14
N LEU A 82 4.45 -1.02 -3.48
CA LEU A 82 5.89 -1.23 -3.59
C LEU A 82 6.28 -1.59 -5.02
N ALA A 83 5.52 -2.48 -5.69
CA ALA A 83 5.74 -2.80 -7.09
C ALA A 83 5.64 -1.56 -7.99
N ASN A 84 4.61 -0.72 -7.80
CA ASN A 84 4.45 0.52 -8.55
C ASN A 84 5.62 1.51 -8.30
N ILE A 85 6.01 1.70 -7.04
CA ILE A 85 7.15 2.54 -6.67
C ILE A 85 8.42 2.05 -7.36
N MET A 86 8.72 0.76 -7.29
CA MET A 86 9.93 0.19 -7.89
C MET A 86 9.91 0.24 -9.43
N LYS A 87 8.74 0.09 -10.05
CA LYS A 87 8.54 0.32 -11.50
C LYS A 87 8.96 1.74 -11.87
N ILE A 88 8.40 2.75 -11.21
CA ILE A 88 8.67 4.17 -11.50
C ILE A 88 10.14 4.52 -11.23
N VAL A 89 10.73 4.00 -10.15
CA VAL A 89 12.17 4.14 -9.87
C VAL A 89 13.01 3.62 -11.03
N ALA A 90 12.69 2.43 -11.55
CA ALA A 90 13.41 1.84 -12.67
C ALA A 90 13.21 2.63 -13.98
N GLU A 91 11.96 3.00 -14.31
CA GLU A 91 11.62 3.72 -15.53
C GLU A 91 12.25 5.12 -15.60
N ARG A 92 12.30 5.80 -14.46
CA ARG A 92 12.88 7.16 -14.36
C ARG A 92 14.36 7.16 -14.00
N GLY A 93 14.95 5.99 -13.77
CA GLY A 93 16.37 5.84 -13.43
C GLY A 93 16.75 6.51 -12.10
N LEU A 94 15.84 6.51 -11.13
CA LEU A 94 16.02 7.21 -9.86
C LEU A 94 17.02 6.48 -8.97
N ALA A 95 17.88 7.25 -8.30
CA ALA A 95 18.71 6.73 -7.25
C ALA A 95 17.94 6.67 -5.92
N LEU A 96 18.03 5.51 -5.24
CA LEU A 96 17.46 5.27 -3.92
C LEU A 96 18.60 5.20 -2.90
N ASP A 97 18.43 5.87 -1.77
CA ASP A 97 19.22 5.59 -0.57
C ASP A 97 18.65 4.38 0.16
N SER A 98 17.35 4.41 0.47
CA SER A 98 16.71 3.37 1.24
C SER A 98 15.21 3.26 0.97
N VAL A 99 14.70 2.03 1.09
CA VAL A 99 13.27 1.72 1.08
C VAL A 99 12.96 0.82 2.27
N VAL A 100 11.98 1.22 3.06
CA VAL A 100 11.46 0.40 4.18
C VAL A 100 9.99 0.14 3.93
N ALA A 101 9.65 -1.12 3.67
CA ALA A 101 8.29 -1.56 3.46
C ALA A 101 7.84 -2.46 4.63
N THR A 102 6.68 -2.14 5.18
CA THR A 102 6.00 -2.86 6.25
C THR A 102 4.55 -3.07 5.84
N THR A 103 3.81 -3.93 6.52
CA THR A 103 2.40 -4.24 6.22
C THR A 103 1.53 -3.00 5.99
N TYR A 104 1.80 -1.89 6.69
CA TYR A 104 0.97 -0.68 6.63
C TYR A 104 1.72 0.59 6.23
N SER A 105 3.00 0.51 5.91
CA SER A 105 3.76 1.70 5.53
C SER A 105 4.92 1.41 4.60
N ILE A 106 5.17 2.32 3.67
CA ILE A 106 6.34 2.33 2.80
C ILE A 106 7.04 3.68 2.97
N ARG A 107 8.32 3.64 3.34
CA ARG A 107 9.19 4.82 3.34
C ARG A 107 10.19 4.72 2.21
N VAL A 108 10.31 5.78 1.44
CA VAL A 108 11.24 5.89 0.31
C VAL A 108 12.13 7.10 0.52
N ILE A 109 13.45 6.88 0.51
CA ILE A 109 14.43 7.94 0.57
C ILE A 109 15.14 8.00 -0.78
N LEU A 110 14.90 9.08 -1.52
CA LEU A 110 15.50 9.35 -2.82
C LEU A 110 16.89 9.97 -2.63
N ALA A 111 17.83 9.51 -3.44
CA ALA A 111 19.22 9.97 -3.50
C ALA A 111 19.62 10.37 -4.92
N ASP A 112 18.66 10.90 -5.69
CA ASP A 112 18.91 11.39 -7.04
C ASP A 112 19.25 12.89 -7.00
N ASP A 113 20.46 13.22 -7.45
CA ASP A 113 21.01 14.57 -7.49
C ASP A 113 20.41 15.45 -8.60
N LYS A 114 19.68 14.85 -9.55
CA LYS A 114 19.02 15.55 -10.67
C LYS A 114 17.59 15.94 -10.35
N LEU A 115 17.03 15.51 -9.23
CA LEU A 115 15.68 15.89 -8.82
C LEU A 115 15.62 17.38 -8.46
N THR A 116 14.60 18.04 -8.97
CA THR A 116 14.19 19.39 -8.56
C THR A 116 12.95 19.26 -7.67
N PRO A 117 12.57 20.30 -6.91
CA PRO A 117 11.35 20.25 -6.11
C PRO A 117 10.07 19.94 -6.90
N ASP A 118 9.98 20.45 -8.14
CA ASP A 118 8.85 20.19 -9.02
C ASP A 118 8.85 18.72 -9.48
N SER A 119 9.98 18.22 -9.98
CA SER A 119 10.07 16.83 -10.45
C SER A 119 9.98 15.81 -9.30
N PHE A 120 10.40 16.18 -8.10
CA PHE A 120 10.17 15.40 -6.88
C PHE A 120 8.68 15.19 -6.64
N SER A 121 7.88 16.25 -6.74
CA SER A 121 6.44 16.20 -6.49
C SER A 121 5.75 15.31 -7.52
N ASP A 122 6.15 15.42 -8.78
CA ASP A 122 5.63 14.57 -9.86
C ASP A 122 5.98 13.09 -9.66
N VAL A 123 7.22 12.78 -9.26
CA VAL A 123 7.65 11.41 -8.93
C VAL A 123 6.88 10.86 -7.74
N ALA A 124 6.75 11.63 -6.66
CA ALA A 124 6.08 11.18 -5.45
C ALA A 124 4.57 10.98 -5.66
N LEU A 125 3.94 11.78 -6.53
CA LEU A 125 2.54 11.56 -6.94
C LEU A 125 2.39 10.30 -7.78
N ALA A 126 3.29 10.06 -8.73
CA ALA A 126 3.28 8.87 -9.58
C ALA A 126 3.32 7.58 -8.75
N PHE A 127 4.16 7.55 -7.69
CA PHE A 127 4.28 6.41 -6.77
C PHE A 127 2.95 5.92 -6.20
N VAL A 128 1.98 6.81 -6.01
CA VAL A 128 0.72 6.50 -5.32
C VAL A 128 -0.53 6.60 -6.20
N ASN A 129 -0.41 7.11 -7.44
CA ASN A 129 -1.54 7.31 -8.34
C ASN A 129 -1.48 6.43 -9.58
N ASP A 130 -0.29 6.09 -10.09
CA ASP A 130 -0.12 5.43 -11.39
C ASP A 130 -0.19 3.90 -11.28
N VAL A 131 -0.82 3.39 -10.22
CA VAL A 131 -0.87 1.96 -9.85
C VAL A 131 -1.50 1.07 -10.94
N PHE A 132 -2.31 1.65 -11.84
CA PHE A 132 -3.00 0.94 -12.91
C PHE A 132 -2.53 1.32 -14.32
N GLU A 133 -1.49 2.16 -14.45
CA GLU A 133 -0.82 2.49 -15.71
C GLU A 133 0.40 1.57 -15.93
#